data_AF-A0A7S0L671-F1
#
_entry.id   AF-A0A7S0L671-F1
#
_cell.length_a   1.000
_cell.length_b   1.000
_cell.length_c   1.000
_cell.angle_alpha   90.00
_cell.angle_beta   90.00
_cell.angle_gamma   90.00
#
_symmetry.space_group_name_H-M   'P 1'
#
loop_
_entity.id
_entity.type
_entity.pdbx_description
1 polymer ?
#
loop_
_entity_poly.entity_id
_entity_poly.type
_entity_poly.pdbx_seq_one_letter_code
_entity_poly.pdbx_strand_id
1 'polypeptide(L)'
;VGSKGAGKSTLINAFIGKDDAPKPTTALEYRFARRSSNNNSAGAVANIWELGGGTQLSELLKDVLRPERISRSVVAIVLDMSEPGDALKTLTYWLQALRKQVDAAVAAMTSQPT
;
A
#
# COMPACT_ATOMS: atom_id res chain seq x y z
N VAL A 1 -2.11 -0.87 3.38
CA VAL A 1 -1.72 -1.06 4.80
C VAL A 1 -2.94 -1.45 5.63
N GLY A 2 -2.76 -1.88 6.88
CA GLY A 2 -3.85 -2.34 7.76
C GLY A 2 -3.38 -3.41 8.74
N SER A 3 -4.27 -3.88 9.62
CA SER A 3 -3.97 -4.92 10.60
C SER A 3 -3.64 -6.26 9.95
N LYS A 4 -2.95 -7.14 10.68
CA LYS A 4 -2.77 -8.55 10.27
C LYS A 4 -4.16 -9.19 10.19
N GLY A 5 -4.44 -9.95 9.13
CA GLY A 5 -5.74 -10.61 8.97
C GLY A 5 -6.87 -9.74 8.42
N ALA A 6 -6.71 -8.42 8.29
CA ALA A 6 -7.76 -7.49 7.86
C ALA A 6 -8.27 -7.65 6.41
N GLY A 7 -7.88 -8.71 5.67
CA GLY A 7 -8.32 -8.94 4.29
C GLY A 7 -7.54 -8.18 3.20
N LYS A 8 -6.39 -7.58 3.54
CA LYS A 8 -5.51 -6.86 2.58
C LYS A 8 -5.14 -7.70 1.35
N SER A 9 -4.60 -8.91 1.56
CA SER A 9 -4.21 -9.80 0.47
C SER A 9 -5.41 -10.24 -0.37
N THR A 10 -6.57 -10.49 0.26
CA THR A 10 -7.82 -10.81 -0.44
C THR A 10 -8.26 -9.66 -1.35
N LEU A 11 -8.20 -8.42 -0.87
CA LEU A 11 -8.50 -7.22 -1.66
C LEU A 11 -7.55 -7.09 -2.86
N ILE A 12 -6.25 -7.34 -2.66
CA ILE A 12 -5.26 -7.30 -3.74
C ILE A 12 -5.52 -8.39 -4.78
N ASN A 13 -5.82 -9.62 -4.33
CA ASN A 13 -6.15 -10.73 -5.21
C ASN A 13 -7.39 -10.44 -6.06
N ALA A 14 -8.45 -9.91 -5.43
CA ALA A 14 -9.66 -9.46 -6.13
C ALA A 14 -9.36 -8.36 -7.16
N PHE A 15 -8.48 -7.41 -6.82
CA PHE A 15 -8.05 -6.36 -7.76
C PHE A 15 -7.27 -6.90 -8.96
N ILE A 16 -6.42 -7.90 -8.75
CA ILE A 16 -5.63 -8.54 -9.83
C ILE A 16 -6.49 -9.52 -10.65
N GLY A 17 -7.60 -10.01 -10.10
CA GLY A 17 -8.43 -11.06 -10.71
C GLY A 17 -7.85 -12.46 -10.50
N LYS A 18 -7.17 -12.70 -9.38
CA LYS A 18 -6.68 -14.03 -8.96
C LYS A 18 -7.50 -14.54 -7.78
N ASP A 19 -7.81 -15.83 -7.78
CA ASP A 19 -8.60 -16.48 -6.73
C ASP A 19 -7.76 -17.38 -5.82
N ASP A 20 -6.45 -17.16 -5.80
CA ASP A 20 -5.52 -17.92 -4.95
C ASP A 20 -5.73 -17.59 -3.47
N ALA A 21 -5.69 -18.63 -2.62
CA ALA A 21 -5.72 -18.43 -1.17
C ALA A 21 -4.54 -17.55 -0.72
N PRO A 22 -4.79 -16.42 -0.01
CA PRO A 22 -3.73 -15.51 0.37
C PRO A 22 -2.80 -16.17 1.39
N LYS A 23 -1.50 -16.19 1.07
CA LYS A 23 -0.46 -16.63 2.01
C LYS A 23 -0.22 -15.54 3.07
N PRO A 24 0.23 -15.89 4.29
CA PRO A 24 0.59 -14.90 5.30
C PRO A 24 1.63 -13.92 4.78
N THR A 25 1.31 -12.63 4.82
CA THR A 25 2.17 -11.56 4.29
C THR A 25 3.45 -11.45 5.10
N THR A 26 4.61 -11.57 4.45
CA THR A 26 5.91 -11.42 5.11
C THR A 26 6.50 -10.04 4.87
N ALA A 27 6.63 -9.24 5.93
CA ALA A 27 7.20 -7.90 5.93
C ALA A 27 6.65 -6.92 4.88
N LEU A 28 7.22 -6.85 3.68
CA LEU A 28 6.76 -6.03 2.57
C LEU A 28 6.66 -6.91 1.31
N GLU A 29 5.45 -7.16 0.86
CA GLU A 29 5.18 -7.96 -0.34
C GLU A 29 4.92 -7.08 -1.55
N TYR A 30 5.54 -7.45 -2.67
CA TYR A 30 5.34 -6.81 -3.95
C TYR A 30 4.51 -7.70 -4.89
N ARG A 31 3.52 -7.10 -5.53
CA ARG A 31 2.71 -7.69 -6.60
C ARG A 31 2.55 -6.66 -7.72
N PHE A 32 2.19 -7.09 -8.92
CA PHE A 32 1.81 -6.17 -9.99
C PHE A 32 0.57 -6.67 -10.73
N ALA A 33 -0.25 -5.73 -11.18
CA ALA A 33 -1.36 -5.99 -12.08
C ALA A 33 -1.04 -5.39 -13.45
N ARG A 34 -1.40 -6.09 -14.52
CA ARG A 34 -1.30 -5.57 -15.88
C ARG A 34 -2.68 -5.58 -16.51
N ARG A 35 -3.10 -4.42 -17.03
CA ARG A 35 -4.34 -4.29 -17.79
C ARG A 35 -4.00 -3.89 -19.21
N SER A 36 -4.29 -4.75 -20.18
CA SER A 36 -4.29 -4.37 -21.58
C SER A 36 -5.48 -3.44 -21.84
N SER A 37 -5.26 -2.40 -22.61
CA SER A 37 -6.33 -1.55 -23.14
C SER A 37 -6.36 -1.76 -24.65
N ASN A 38 -7.54 -1.90 -25.25
CA ASN A 38 -7.68 -2.10 -26.70
C ASN A 38 -6.99 -0.97 -27.52
N ASN A 39 -6.76 0.20 -26.92
CA ASN A 39 -6.15 1.35 -27.59
C ASN A 39 -4.64 1.51 -27.32
N ASN A 40 -4.00 0.66 -26.51
CA ASN A 40 -2.57 0.78 -26.22
C ASN A 40 -1.90 -0.59 -26.03
N SER A 41 -1.07 -0.98 -26.99
CA SER A 41 -0.38 -2.27 -27.04
C SER A 41 0.61 -2.49 -25.88
N ALA A 42 1.06 -1.41 -25.22
CA ALA A 42 1.96 -1.51 -24.08
C ALA A 42 1.26 -1.99 -22.79
N GLY A 43 -0.05 -1.75 -22.64
CA GLY A 43 -0.81 -2.02 -21.40
C GLY A 43 -0.36 -1.17 -20.19
N ALA A 44 -1.25 -0.98 -19.22
CA ALA A 44 -0.93 -0.28 -17.97
C ALA A 44 -0.46 -1.29 -16.91
N VAL A 45 0.60 -0.95 -16.17
CA VAL A 45 1.11 -1.75 -15.04
C VAL A 45 0.88 -0.98 -13.74
N ALA A 46 0.19 -1.62 -12.80
CA ALA A 46 0.03 -1.13 -11.44
C ALA A 46 0.95 -1.94 -10.51
N ASN A 47 1.90 -1.25 -9.89
CA ASN A 47 2.78 -1.82 -8.88
C ASN A 47 2.08 -1.73 -7.52
N ILE A 48 1.97 -2.85 -6.82
CA ILE A 48 1.20 -2.98 -5.58
C ILE A 48 2.15 -3.44 -4.49
N TRP A 49 2.14 -2.72 -3.37
CA TRP A 49 2.89 -3.08 -2.18
C TRP A 49 1.94 -3.33 -1.02
N GLU A 50 2.11 -4.48 -0.38
CA GLU A 50 1.39 -4.87 0.82
C GLU A 50 2.35 -4.95 2.01
N LEU A 51 1.98 -4.31 3.11
CA LEU A 51 2.73 -4.45 4.35
C LEU A 51 2.13 -5.57 5.22
N GLY A 52 2.97 -6.56 5.55
CA GLY A 52 2.70 -7.61 6.51
C GLY A 52 3.07 -7.22 7.94
N GLY A 53 2.60 -7.98 8.92
CA GLY A 53 2.96 -7.76 10.33
C GLY A 53 2.26 -6.57 11.03
N GLY A 54 1.30 -5.92 10.38
CA GLY A 54 0.55 -4.80 10.98
C GLY A 54 1.42 -3.56 11.13
N THR A 55 1.40 -2.93 12.31
CA THR A 55 2.06 -1.64 12.58
C THR A 55 3.57 -1.75 12.80
N GLN A 56 4.08 -2.95 13.13
CA GLN A 56 5.48 -3.18 13.52
C GLN A 56 6.49 -2.84 12.43
N LEU A 57 6.08 -2.90 11.16
CA LEU A 57 6.96 -2.71 10.01
C LEU A 57 6.62 -1.45 9.22
N SER A 58 5.97 -0.48 9.86
CA SER A 58 5.61 0.81 9.24
C SER A 58 6.81 1.58 8.70
N GLU A 59 8.02 1.33 9.20
CA GLU A 59 9.26 1.92 8.68
C GLU A 59 9.56 1.54 7.23
N LEU A 60 9.09 0.37 6.76
CA LEU A 60 9.26 -0.08 5.37
C LEU A 60 8.46 0.76 4.38
N LEU A 61 7.55 1.63 4.85
CA LEU A 61 6.84 2.58 3.99
C LEU A 61 7.80 3.51 3.26
N LYS A 62 8.96 3.85 3.84
CA LYS A 62 9.97 4.71 3.20
C LYS A 62 10.53 4.09 1.92
N ASP A 63 10.57 2.76 1.84
CA ASP A 63 11.09 2.04 0.67
C ASP A 63 10.12 2.07 -0.50
N VAL A 64 8.82 2.27 -0.22
CA VAL A 64 7.73 2.33 -1.20
C VAL A 64 7.39 3.76 -1.58
N LEU A 65 7.09 4.61 -0.58
CA LEU A 65 6.66 6.00 -0.73
C LEU A 65 7.86 6.93 -0.93
N ARG A 66 8.60 6.70 -2.02
CA ARG A 66 9.76 7.51 -2.38
C ARG A 66 9.36 8.82 -3.08
N PRO A 67 10.16 9.88 -2.95
CA PRO A 67 9.96 11.17 -3.63
C PRO A 67 9.55 11.04 -5.11
N GLU A 68 10.20 10.16 -5.87
CA GLU A 68 10.00 10.07 -7.32
C GLU A 68 8.68 9.39 -7.71
N ARG A 69 8.07 8.64 -6.78
CA ARG A 69 6.86 7.83 -7.03
C ARG A 69 5.61 8.39 -6.36
N ILE A 70 5.75 9.28 -5.39
CA ILE A 70 4.65 9.69 -4.52
C ILE A 70 3.51 10.36 -5.28
N SER A 71 3.83 11.14 -6.32
CA SER A 71 2.85 11.82 -7.19
C SER A 71 1.98 10.86 -8.02
N ARG A 72 2.40 9.60 -8.19
CA ARG A 72 1.70 8.56 -8.95
C ARG A 72 1.23 7.40 -8.06
N SER A 73 1.23 7.60 -6.74
CA SER A 73 0.91 6.56 -5.77
C SER A 73 -0.51 6.72 -5.24
N VAL A 74 -1.19 5.60 -5.02
CA VAL A 74 -2.48 5.54 -4.32
C VAL A 74 -2.28 4.67 -3.08
N VAL A 75 -2.78 5.14 -1.94
CA VAL A 75 -2.69 4.41 -0.68
C VAL A 75 -4.07 3.92 -0.25
N ALA A 76 -4.16 2.63 0.06
CA ALA A 76 -5.34 2.02 0.64
C ALA A 76 -5.07 1.58 2.10
N ILE A 77 -5.94 1.99 3.01
CA ILE A 77 -5.97 1.54 4.40
C ILE A 77 -7.12 0.54 4.52
N VAL A 78 -6.82 -0.70 4.88
CA VAL A 78 -7.81 -1.76 5.06
C VAL A 78 -8.05 -1.95 6.55
N LEU A 79 -9.30 -1.82 6.96
CA LEU A 79 -9.74 -1.95 8.34
C LEU A 79 -10.50 -3.26 8.52
N ASP A 80 -10.19 -3.96 9.59
CA ASP A 80 -10.94 -5.14 9.99
C ASP A 80 -12.19 -4.71 10.75
N MET A 81 -13.35 -5.13 10.24
CA MET A 81 -14.66 -4.82 10.84
C MET A 81 -15.21 -5.97 11.71
N SER A 82 -14.49 -7.10 11.82
CA SER A 82 -14.83 -8.15 12.79
C SER A 82 -14.62 -7.68 14.23
N GLU A 83 -13.68 -6.75 14.44
CA GLU A 83 -13.39 -6.10 15.71
C GLU A 83 -13.47 -4.56 15.58
N PRO A 84 -14.68 -3.99 15.44
CA PRO A 84 -14.85 -2.57 15.10
C PRO A 84 -14.26 -1.62 16.15
N GLY A 85 -14.09 -2.06 17.40
CA GLY A 85 -13.46 -1.28 18.47
C GLY A 85 -12.00 -0.89 18.20
N ASP A 86 -11.28 -1.67 17.38
CA ASP A 86 -9.89 -1.41 17.03
C ASP A 86 -9.73 -0.76 15.64
N ALA A 87 -10.80 -0.65 14.85
CA ALA A 87 -10.78 -0.05 13.53
C ALA A 87 -10.33 1.42 13.57
N LEU A 88 -10.86 2.22 14.50
CA LEU A 88 -10.50 3.64 14.63
C LEU A 88 -9.03 3.83 15.07
N LYS A 89 -8.55 2.99 15.99
CA LYS A 89 -7.14 3.02 16.43
C LYS A 89 -6.21 2.70 15.26
N THR A 90 -6.54 1.65 14.52
CA THR A 90 -5.81 1.21 13.32
C THR A 90 -5.79 2.31 12.26
N LEU A 91 -6.94 2.91 11.97
CA LEU A 91 -7.06 4.00 10.99
C LEU A 91 -6.21 5.20 11.41
N THR A 92 -6.33 5.65 12.67
CA THR A 92 -5.60 6.82 13.19
C THR A 92 -4.09 6.60 13.12
N TYR A 93 -3.61 5.42 13.54
CA TYR A 93 -2.20 5.06 13.44
C TYR A 93 -1.71 5.14 11.98
N TRP A 94 -2.41 4.50 11.04
CA TRP A 94 -1.98 4.47 9.64
C TRP A 94 -2.02 5.84 8.99
N LEU A 95 -3.03 6.66 9.28
CA LEU A 95 -3.09 8.04 8.78
C LEU A 95 -1.90 8.87 9.26
N GLN A 96 -1.53 8.76 10.54
CA GLN A 96 -0.37 9.46 11.08
C GLN A 96 0.94 8.97 10.47
N ALA A 97 1.12 7.64 10.37
CA ALA A 97 2.32 7.05 9.79
C ALA A 97 2.48 7.44 8.31
N LEU A 98 1.41 7.36 7.52
CA LEU A 98 1.41 7.73 6.11
C LEU A 98 1.69 9.22 5.93
N ARG A 99 1.02 10.09 6.71
CA ARG A 99 1.25 11.53 6.65
C ARG A 99 2.72 11.87 6.92
N LYS A 100 3.31 11.31 7.99
CA LYS A 100 4.73 11.50 8.31
C LYS A 100 5.65 11.13 7.13
N GLN A 101 5.39 10.00 6.47
CA GLN A 101 6.20 9.55 5.34
C GLN A 101 5.99 10.41 4.09
N VAL A 102 4.75 10.82 3.81
CA VAL A 102 4.42 11.68 2.68
C VAL A 102 5.06 13.05 2.85
N ASP A 103 4.92 13.67 4.02
CA ASP A 103 5.50 14.98 4.31
C ASP A 103 7.03 14.96 4.18
N ALA A 104 7.68 13.89 4.68
CA ALA A 104 9.12 13.70 4.53
C ALA A 104 9.56 13.53 3.07
N ALA A 105 8.82 12.75 2.27
CA ALA A 105 9.12 12.55 0.86
C ALA A 105 8.93 13.84 0.03
N VAL A 106 7.87 14.61 0.30
CA VAL A 106 7.60 15.89 -0.37
C VAL A 106 8.64 16.95 -0.02
N ALA A 107 9.06 17.03 1.25
CA ALA A 107 10.15 17.90 1.67
C ALA A 107 11.46 17.55 0.93
N ALA A 108 11.78 16.26 0.81
CA ALA A 108 12.95 15.80 0.07
C ALA A 108 12.91 16.18 -1.42
N MET A 109 11.75 16.07 -2.08
CA MET A 109 11.57 16.53 -3.48
C MET A 109 11.87 18.02 -3.67
N THR A 110 11.55 18.85 -2.67
CA THR A 110 11.71 20.31 -2.75
C THR A 110 13.17 20.73 -2.51
N SER A 111 13.95 19.88 -1.85
CA SER A 111 15.35 20.14 -1.49
C SER A 111 16.38 19.73 -2.55
N GLN A 112 15.99 18.99 -3.59
CA GLN A 112 16.88 18.67 -4.70
C GLN A 112 16.83 19.79 -5.76
N PRO A 113 17.94 20.51 -6.02
CA PRO A 113 17.99 21.44 -7.14
C PRO A 113 17.95 20.64 -8.45
N THR A 114 17.07 21.09 -9.35
CA THR A 114 16.95 20.61 -10.75
C THR A 114 18.25 20.70 -11.51
#